data_AF-A0A9E2CF38-F1
#
_entry.id   AF-A0A9E2CF38-F1
#
_cell.length_a   1.000
_cell.length_b   1.000
_cell.length_c   1.000
_cell.angle_alpha   90.00
_cell.angle_beta   90.00
_cell.angle_gamma   90.00
#
_symmetry.space_group_name_H-M   'P 1'
#
loop_
_entity.id
_entity.type
_entity.pdbx_description
1 polymer ?
#
loop_
_entity_poly.entity_id
_entity_poly.type
_entity_poly.pdbx_seq_one_letter_code
_entity_poly.pdbx_strand_id
1 'polypeptide(L)' 'ARADHEVTQARHPDRSAHLADIQQRFEDAVKTKVTIRESRKRGSGRITIEYYSLDEFDRIARLLGVQLE' A
#
# COMPACT_ATOMS: atom_id res chain seq x y z
N ALA A 1 -4.79 -0.14 -37.92
CA ALA A 1 -5.46 -0.16 -36.60
C ALA A 1 -4.39 0.03 -35.53
N ARG A 2 -4.68 0.81 -34.49
CA ARG A 2 -3.72 1.29 -33.49
C ARG A 2 -3.18 0.16 -32.64
N ALA A 3 -1.96 0.39 -32.14
CA ALA A 3 -1.25 -0.39 -31.14
C ALA A 3 -2.13 -0.68 -29.92
N ASP A 4 -2.14 -1.94 -29.47
CA ASP A 4 -2.52 -2.29 -28.11
C ASP A 4 -1.29 -2.91 -27.44
N HIS A 5 -0.90 -2.28 -26.34
CA HIS A 5 0.35 -2.50 -25.64
C HIS A 5 0.40 -3.87 -24.95
N GLU A 6 1.50 -4.58 -25.21
CA GLU A 6 2.35 -5.27 -24.25
C GLU A 6 1.75 -5.44 -22.83
N VAL A 7 0.92 -6.49 -22.67
CA VAL A 7 0.40 -6.91 -21.37
C VAL A 7 1.55 -7.50 -20.56
N THR A 8 2.25 -6.64 -19.83
CA THR A 8 3.32 -7.04 -18.94
C THR A 8 2.73 -7.86 -17.79
N GLN A 9 3.11 -9.14 -17.77
CA GLN A 9 3.19 -10.01 -16.61
C GLN A 9 1.86 -10.45 -15.97
N ALA A 10 1.45 -11.65 -16.38
CA ALA A 10 0.55 -12.54 -15.65
C ALA A 10 0.85 -12.57 -14.13
N ARG A 11 -0.06 -12.03 -13.31
CA ARG A 11 -0.10 -12.24 -11.87
C ARG A 11 -1.53 -12.64 -11.49
N HIS A 12 -1.63 -13.77 -10.80
CA HIS A 12 -2.87 -14.42 -10.37
C HIS A 12 -3.89 -13.41 -9.79
N PRO A 13 -5.15 -13.39 -10.26
CA PRO A 13 -6.16 -12.41 -9.84
C PRO A 13 -6.46 -12.43 -8.34
N ASP A 14 -6.30 -13.60 -7.70
CA ASP A 14 -6.57 -13.83 -6.28
C ASP A 14 -5.64 -13.03 -5.35
N ARG A 15 -4.35 -12.92 -5.69
CA ARG A 15 -3.38 -12.14 -4.88
C ARG A 15 -3.61 -10.64 -5.01
N SER A 16 -4.05 -10.18 -6.19
CA SER A 16 -4.31 -8.75 -6.41
C SER A 16 -5.52 -8.27 -5.61
N ALA A 17 -6.57 -9.11 -5.50
CA ALA A 17 -7.76 -8.78 -4.70
C ALA A 17 -7.44 -8.71 -3.20
N HIS A 18 -6.66 -9.67 -2.70
CA HIS A 18 -6.24 -9.68 -1.31
C HIS A 18 -5.38 -8.46 -0.94
N LEU A 19 -4.44 -8.07 -1.80
CA LEU A 19 -3.65 -6.85 -1.58
C LEU A 19 -4.47 -5.58 -1.65
N ALA A 20 -5.43 -5.50 -2.58
CA ALA A 20 -6.30 -4.33 -2.69
C ALA A 20 -7.15 -4.16 -1.42
N ASP A 21 -7.70 -5.26 -0.88
CA ASP A 21 -8.43 -5.24 0.39
C ASP A 21 -7.53 -4.82 1.56
N ILE A 22 -6.31 -5.35 1.66
CA ILE A 22 -5.35 -4.93 2.69
C ILE A 22 -5.02 -3.45 2.52
N GLN A 23 -4.71 -2.99 1.31
CA GLN A 23 -4.40 -1.58 1.05
C GLN A 23 -5.57 -0.68 1.49
N GLN A 24 -6.78 -1.02 1.09
CA GLN A 24 -7.98 -0.25 1.42
C GLN A 24 -8.22 -0.18 2.93
N ARG A 25 -7.96 -1.26 3.67
CA ARG A 25 -8.04 -1.27 5.14
C ARG A 25 -6.98 -0.38 5.79
N PHE A 26 -5.75 -0.39 5.27
CA PHE A 26 -4.70 0.50 5.74
C PHE A 26 -5.03 1.96 5.44
N GLU A 27 -5.53 2.27 4.24
CA GLU A 27 -5.98 3.61 3.87
C GLU A 27 -7.14 4.08 4.75
N ASP A 28 -8.10 3.21 5.09
CA ASP A 28 -9.21 3.56 5.97
C ASP A 28 -8.78 3.78 7.42
N ALA A 29 -7.90 2.92 7.94
CA ALA A 29 -7.40 3.01 9.31
C ALA A 29 -6.52 4.25 9.53
N VAL A 30 -5.65 4.55 8.55
CA VAL A 30 -4.67 5.62 8.65
C VAL A 30 -5.24 6.95 8.13
N LYS A 31 -6.31 6.92 7.32
CA LYS A 31 -6.92 8.07 6.63
C LYS A 31 -5.95 8.83 5.73
N THR A 32 -4.88 8.16 5.29
CA THR A 32 -3.91 8.69 4.35
C THR A 32 -3.69 7.71 3.20
N LYS A 33 -2.96 8.15 2.19
CA LYS A 33 -2.60 7.34 1.04
C LYS A 33 -1.58 6.28 1.42
N VAL A 34 -1.94 5.02 1.21
CA VAL A 34 -1.07 3.86 1.47
C VAL A 34 -0.87 3.11 0.17
N THR A 35 0.39 2.92 -0.20
CA THR A 35 0.77 2.11 -1.36
C THR A 35 1.45 0.83 -0.89
N ILE A 36 0.89 -0.32 -1.24
CA ILE A 36 1.47 -1.63 -0.94
C ILE A 36 2.08 -2.22 -2.23
N ARG A 37 3.38 -2.50 -2.21
CA ARG A 37 4.09 -3.16 -3.31
C ARG A 37 4.67 -4.48 -2.84
N GLU A 38 4.11 -5.59 -3.31
CA GLU A 38 4.72 -6.90 -3.11
C GLU A 38 5.95 -7.10 -3.99
N SER A 39 7.03 -7.54 -3.37
CA SER A 39 8.26 -7.91 -4.08
C SER A 39 8.12 -9.29 -4.74
N ARG A 40 9.04 -9.64 -5.63
CA ARG A 40 9.06 -10.97 -6.29
C ARG A 40 9.29 -12.14 -5.30
N LYS A 41 9.72 -11.85 -4.06
CA LYS A 41 9.92 -12.81 -2.99
C LYS A 41 8.64 -12.93 -2.14
N ARG A 42 8.15 -14.16 -1.93
CA ARG A 42 6.99 -14.43 -1.08
C ARG A 42 7.23 -13.92 0.34
N GLY A 43 6.25 -13.19 0.89
CA GLY A 43 6.32 -12.61 2.23
C GLY A 43 7.21 -11.37 2.33
N SER A 44 7.64 -10.78 1.21
CA SER A 44 8.39 -9.52 1.21
C SER A 44 7.68 -8.47 0.37
N GLY A 45 7.50 -7.29 0.95
CA GLY A 45 6.84 -6.17 0.32
C GLY A 45 7.34 -4.86 0.89
N ARG A 46 6.87 -3.77 0.29
CA ARG A 46 7.07 -2.42 0.78
C ARG A 46 5.71 -1.80 0.98
N ILE A 47 5.49 -1.26 2.17
CA ILE A 47 4.35 -0.43 2.49
C ILE A 47 4.87 1.00 2.54
N THR A 48 4.28 1.89 1.76
CA THR A 48 4.59 3.31 1.75
C THR A 48 3.36 4.07 2.20
N ILE A 49 3.46 4.75 3.34
CA ILE A 49 2.43 5.61 3.90
C ILE A 49 2.89 7.04 3.63
N GLU A 50 2.17 7.76 2.76
CA GLU A 50 2.43 9.17 2.50
C GLU A 50 1.71 10.00 3.58
N TYR A 51 2.29 11.10 4.04
CA TYR A 51 1.63 12.05 4.93
C TYR A 51 1.85 13.46 4.38
N TYR A 52 0.82 14.30 4.47
CA TYR A 52 0.80 15.66 3.95
C TYR A 52 0.87 16.70 5.07
N SER A 53 0.89 16.27 6.34
CA SER A 53 1.02 17.13 7.51
C SER A 53 1.67 16.43 8.69
N LEU A 54 2.23 17.21 9.62
CA LEU A 54 2.83 16.69 10.86
C LEU A 54 1.77 16.04 11.78
N ASP A 55 0.53 16.54 11.77
CA ASP A 55 -0.59 15.93 12.50
C ASP A 55 -0.88 14.51 12.01
N GLU A 56 -0.90 14.30 10.68
CA GLU A 56 -1.08 12.98 10.09
C GLU A 56 0.07 12.05 10.47
N PHE A 57 1.32 12.55 10.46
CA PHE A 57 2.48 11.78 10.89
C PHE A 57 2.37 11.33 12.35
N ASP A 58 2.00 12.21 13.27
CA ASP A 58 1.80 11.86 14.69
C ASP A 58 0.66 10.83 14.85
N ARG A 59 -0.46 11.01 14.14
CA ARG A 59 -1.56 10.03 14.11
C ARG A 59 -1.09 8.66 13.60
N ILE A 60 -0.34 8.62 12.50
CA ILE A 60 0.26 7.39 11.94
C ILE A 60 1.17 6.73 12.97
N ALA A 61 2.07 7.51 13.58
CA ALA A 61 3.00 7.02 14.59
C ALA A 61 2.25 6.40 15.77
N ARG A 62 1.22 7.06 16.30
CA ARG A 62 0.37 6.53 17.37
C ARG A 62 -0.37 5.25 16.97
N LEU A 63 -0.92 5.18 15.75
CA LEU A 63 -1.56 3.96 15.25
C LEU A 63 -0.59 2.78 15.13
N LEU A 64 0.68 3.07 14.79
CA LEU A 64 1.75 2.08 14.72
C LEU A 64 2.38 1.77 16.09
N GLY A 65 1.92 2.42 17.16
CA GLY A 65 2.48 2.27 18.51
C GLY A 65 3.87 2.90 18.70
N VAL A 66 4.27 3.79 17.80
CA VAL A 66 5.53 4.53 17.87
C VAL A 66 5.32 5.78 18.73
N GLN A 67 6.09 5.90 19.81
CA GLN A 67 6.16 7.11 20.63
C GLN A 67 7.29 7.98 20.11
N LEU A 68 6.96 9.18 19.66
CA LEU A 68 7.92 10.23 19.32
C LEU A 68 8.18 11.02 20.61
N GLU A 69 9.40 10.94 21.14
CA GLU A 69 9.86 11.77 22.27
C GLU A 69 10.21 13.20 21.82
#